data_AF-A0A830H5G1-F1
#
_entry.id   AF-A0A830H5G1-F1
#
_cell.length_a   1.000
_cell.length_b   1.000
_cell.length_c   1.000
_cell.angle_alpha   90.00
_cell.angle_beta   90.00
_cell.angle_gamma   90.00
#
_symmetry.space_group_name_H-M   'P 1'
#
loop_
_entity.id
_entity.type
_entity.pdbx_description
1 polymer ?
#
loop_
_entity_poly.entity_id
_entity_poly.type
_entity_poly.pdbx_seq_one_letter_code
_entity_poly.pdbx_strand_id
1 'polypeptide(L)'
;MLAARVGGLSGGLRAGALRGGAHSFRASSSKLGSRRPPAPCAMTSSVSLSVPKLDTARKDDIVANVDVFIFDCDGVIWRGDSLIDGVPETLAMLRDAGKRLFFVTNNSTKSRAGYLKKFTSLGLDVQPEEIFSSSFAAAAYLESVGFGKEGNEYTGKKVYTIGEVGIDEELDLLNIPHIGGPEDAGKRVTLAKGEMMHQDADVGAVVVGFDREVNYYKIQYATLCIRENPGCLFIATNTDAVTHLTDAQEWAGNGSMVGAIKGSTKQEPTVVGKPSPFMLDWMCNRYNIKRDQIMMVGDRLDTDILFGKDAGLRTMLVLSGVTSEELLLSPENDIKPDCYAEQLSKMLDV
;
A
#
# COMPACT_ATOMS: atom_id res chain seq x y z
N MET A 1 -8.56 -10.38 65.28
CA MET A 1 -8.46 -11.19 66.52
C MET A 1 -7.64 -12.43 66.18
N LEU A 2 -6.46 -12.63 66.76
CA LEU A 2 -5.43 -13.68 66.49
C LEU A 2 -4.99 -13.84 65.01
N ALA A 3 -3.73 -13.71 64.55
CA ALA A 3 -2.36 -13.77 65.10
C ALA A 3 -1.66 -15.15 65.13
N ALA A 4 -0.38 -15.14 64.70
CA ALA A 4 0.70 -16.15 64.82
C ALA A 4 0.81 -17.25 63.73
N ARG A 5 2.00 -17.74 63.31
CA ARG A 5 3.44 -17.31 63.41
C ARG A 5 4.27 -18.16 62.40
N VAL A 6 5.16 -17.60 61.55
CA VAL A 6 6.64 -17.41 61.67
C VAL A 6 7.57 -18.60 61.32
N GLY A 7 8.58 -18.31 60.47
CA GLY A 7 9.80 -19.11 60.15
C GLY A 7 10.11 -19.05 58.64
N GLY A 8 11.25 -18.58 58.08
CA GLY A 8 12.64 -18.42 58.59
C GLY A 8 13.36 -19.78 58.56
N LEU A 9 14.53 -20.04 57.95
CA LEU A 9 15.70 -19.30 57.41
C LEU A 9 16.47 -20.26 56.44
N SER A 10 17.51 -19.95 55.63
CA SER A 10 18.12 -18.74 55.02
C SER A 10 19.36 -19.15 54.17
N GLY A 11 19.76 -18.39 53.13
CA GLY A 11 21.17 -18.42 52.62
C GLY A 11 21.41 -18.32 51.10
N GLY A 12 22.50 -17.62 50.72
CA GLY A 12 23.21 -17.88 49.46
C GLY A 12 23.33 -16.75 48.42
N LEU A 13 24.02 -15.63 48.72
CA LEU A 13 24.58 -14.79 47.65
C LEU A 13 25.76 -15.51 46.97
N ARG A 14 25.85 -15.44 45.63
CA ARG A 14 27.12 -15.53 44.90
C ARG A 14 27.19 -14.49 43.79
N ALA A 15 28.07 -13.51 43.97
CA ALA A 15 28.48 -12.59 42.91
C ALA A 15 29.55 -13.24 42.03
N GLY A 16 29.35 -13.22 40.71
CA GLY A 16 30.35 -13.63 39.72
C GLY A 16 31.15 -12.44 39.22
N ALA A 17 32.37 -12.24 39.73
CA ALA A 17 33.26 -11.19 39.25
C ALA A 17 34.10 -11.70 38.06
N LEU A 18 33.92 -11.09 36.88
CA LEU A 18 34.80 -11.30 35.73
C LEU A 18 36.01 -10.36 35.84
N ARG A 19 37.20 -10.93 36.06
CA ARG A 19 38.48 -10.21 35.95
C ARG A 19 38.96 -10.23 34.51
N GLY A 20 39.43 -9.09 34.02
CA GLY A 20 40.01 -8.96 32.69
C GLY A 20 41.40 -9.60 32.58
N GLY A 21 41.75 -10.02 31.37
CA GLY A 21 43.10 -10.40 30.96
C GLY A 21 43.42 -9.73 29.62
N ALA A 22 44.36 -8.79 29.62
CA ALA A 22 44.82 -8.14 28.40
C ALA A 22 45.93 -8.98 27.77
N HIS A 23 45.75 -9.38 26.50
CA HIS A 23 46.83 -9.92 25.68
C HIS A 23 46.88 -9.24 24.31
N SER A 24 48.00 -8.56 24.06
CA SER A 24 48.32 -7.96 22.78
C SER A 24 48.75 -9.02 21.78
N PHE A 25 48.10 -9.07 20.62
CA PHE A 25 48.58 -9.86 19.50
C PHE A 25 49.52 -9.03 18.62
N ARG A 26 50.80 -9.45 18.59
CA ARG A 26 51.78 -8.97 17.62
C ARG A 26 51.38 -9.43 16.22
N ALA A 27 51.48 -8.54 15.24
CA ALA A 27 51.52 -8.93 13.84
C ALA A 27 52.80 -9.72 13.54
N SER A 28 52.67 -10.85 12.84
CA SER A 28 53.79 -11.53 12.18
C SER A 28 53.43 -11.78 10.71
N SER A 29 54.30 -11.31 9.81
CA SER A 29 54.11 -11.44 8.38
C SER A 29 54.49 -12.85 7.91
N SER A 30 53.61 -13.47 7.10
CA SER A 30 53.91 -14.71 6.36
C SER A 30 53.79 -14.48 4.85
N LYS A 31 54.70 -15.13 4.12
CA LYS A 31 55.10 -14.82 2.74
C LYS A 31 53.99 -15.03 1.70
N LEU A 32 53.99 -14.19 0.66
CA LEU A 32 53.24 -14.41 -0.59
C LEU A 32 53.64 -15.76 -1.22
N GLY A 33 52.64 -16.56 -1.59
CA GLY A 33 52.75 -17.64 -2.57
C GLY A 33 51.90 -17.30 -3.78
N SER A 34 52.50 -17.23 -4.98
CA SER A 34 51.80 -16.86 -6.21
C SER A 34 50.87 -17.99 -6.68
N ARG A 35 49.58 -17.67 -6.83
CA ARG A 35 48.62 -18.48 -7.60
C ARG A 35 48.16 -17.67 -8.81
N ARG A 36 48.19 -18.29 -9.99
CA ARG A 36 47.63 -17.71 -11.23
C ARG A 36 46.11 -17.52 -11.06
N PRO A 37 45.51 -16.47 -11.62
CA PRO A 37 44.06 -16.37 -11.68
C PRO A 37 43.50 -17.48 -12.59
N PRO A 38 42.28 -18.00 -12.34
CA PRO A 38 41.59 -18.84 -13.30
C PRO A 38 41.26 -18.03 -14.57
N ALA A 39 41.14 -18.72 -15.70
CA ALA A 39 40.71 -18.10 -16.96
C ALA A 39 39.30 -17.50 -16.81
N PRO A 40 39.00 -16.38 -17.49
CA PRO A 40 37.66 -15.80 -17.45
C PRO A 40 36.64 -16.81 -17.97
N CYS A 41 35.65 -17.13 -17.14
CA CYS A 41 34.49 -17.90 -17.58
C CYS A 41 33.80 -17.12 -18.70
N ALA A 42 33.41 -17.80 -19.78
CA ALA A 42 32.72 -17.15 -20.88
C ALA A 42 31.42 -16.52 -20.34
N MET A 43 31.32 -15.20 -20.40
CA MET A 43 30.07 -14.52 -20.10
C MET A 43 29.05 -14.97 -21.14
N THR A 44 28.10 -15.81 -20.74
CA THR A 44 26.84 -15.95 -21.46
C THR A 44 26.22 -14.56 -21.52
N SER A 45 26.13 -13.99 -22.72
CA SER A 45 25.47 -12.71 -22.92
C SER A 45 24.02 -12.86 -22.45
N SER A 46 23.70 -12.32 -21.28
CA SER A 46 22.33 -12.08 -20.88
C SER A 46 21.76 -11.12 -21.91
N VAL A 47 20.91 -11.64 -22.80
CA VAL A 47 20.14 -10.79 -23.71
C VAL A 47 19.26 -9.94 -22.80
N SER A 48 19.62 -8.67 -22.60
CA SER A 48 18.78 -7.72 -21.92
C SER A 48 17.56 -7.52 -22.81
N LEU A 49 16.49 -8.27 -22.52
CA LEU A 49 15.20 -8.10 -23.16
C LEU A 49 14.71 -6.70 -22.78
N SER A 50 14.97 -5.74 -23.66
CA SER A 50 14.49 -4.38 -23.54
C SER A 50 12.97 -4.41 -23.41
N VAL A 51 12.43 -3.72 -22.41
CA VAL A 51 10.97 -3.55 -22.29
C VAL A 51 10.45 -2.98 -23.61
N PRO A 52 9.49 -3.63 -24.28
CA PRO A 52 9.05 -3.16 -25.58
C PRO A 52 8.11 -1.97 -25.42
N LYS A 53 8.33 -0.95 -26.25
CA LYS A 53 7.38 0.16 -26.39
C LYS A 53 6.13 -0.32 -27.11
N LEU A 54 4.98 0.29 -26.80
CA LEU A 54 3.70 -0.02 -27.42
C LEU A 54 3.75 0.32 -28.92
N ASP A 55 3.58 -0.69 -29.77
CA ASP A 55 3.49 -0.60 -31.23
C ASP A 55 2.14 -1.18 -31.70
N THR A 56 1.77 -0.93 -32.96
CA THR A 56 0.46 -1.36 -33.52
C THR A 56 0.17 -2.84 -33.28
N ALA A 57 1.14 -3.71 -33.54
CA ALA A 57 0.98 -5.16 -33.35
C ALA A 57 0.68 -5.55 -31.88
N ARG A 58 1.21 -4.81 -30.90
CA ARG A 58 0.84 -4.99 -29.48
C ARG A 58 -0.53 -4.43 -29.15
N LYS A 59 -0.93 -3.30 -29.73
CA LYS A 59 -2.30 -2.76 -29.54
C LYS A 59 -3.33 -3.78 -30.04
N ASP A 60 -3.09 -4.33 -31.24
CA ASP A 60 -3.94 -5.37 -31.84
C ASP A 60 -4.04 -6.61 -30.95
N ASP A 61 -2.90 -7.12 -30.44
CA ASP A 61 -2.87 -8.26 -29.51
C ASP A 61 -3.58 -7.97 -28.18
N ILE A 62 -3.37 -6.77 -27.61
CA ILE A 62 -4.04 -6.33 -26.38
C ILE A 62 -5.55 -6.27 -26.59
N VAL A 63 -6.02 -5.61 -27.64
CA VAL A 63 -7.46 -5.48 -27.93
C VAL A 63 -8.07 -6.84 -28.32
N ALA A 64 -7.31 -7.76 -28.91
CA ALA A 64 -7.78 -9.11 -29.21
C ALA A 64 -7.87 -10.04 -27.97
N ASN A 65 -6.89 -9.96 -27.05
CA ASN A 65 -6.68 -10.99 -26.00
C ASN A 65 -6.87 -10.50 -24.55
N VAL A 66 -7.15 -9.22 -24.33
CA VAL A 66 -7.55 -8.68 -23.01
C VAL A 66 -9.05 -8.40 -23.02
N ASP A 67 -9.78 -8.86 -22.01
CA ASP A 67 -11.21 -8.58 -21.84
C ASP A 67 -11.47 -7.52 -20.77
N VAL A 68 -10.53 -7.33 -19.85
CA VAL A 68 -10.66 -6.48 -18.67
C VAL A 68 -9.43 -5.61 -18.49
N PHE A 69 -9.63 -4.30 -18.34
CA PHE A 69 -8.58 -3.36 -17.98
C PHE A 69 -8.76 -2.89 -16.55
N ILE A 70 -7.67 -2.94 -15.78
CA ILE A 70 -7.54 -2.22 -14.51
C ILE A 70 -6.62 -1.04 -14.76
N PHE A 71 -7.08 0.17 -14.46
CA PHE A 71 -6.28 1.39 -14.48
C PHE A 71 -5.98 1.85 -13.05
N ASP A 72 -4.75 2.28 -12.77
CA ASP A 72 -4.59 3.32 -11.74
C ASP A 72 -5.25 4.64 -12.23
N CYS A 73 -5.36 5.63 -11.36
CA CYS A 73 -6.02 6.90 -11.65
C CYS A 73 -5.06 8.09 -11.64
N ASP A 74 -4.21 8.21 -10.62
CA ASP A 74 -3.32 9.36 -10.40
C ASP A 74 -2.04 9.15 -11.23
N GLY A 75 -1.86 9.88 -12.33
CA GLY A 75 -0.77 9.68 -13.29
C GLY A 75 -1.14 8.85 -14.53
N VAL A 76 -2.32 8.22 -14.54
CA VAL A 76 -2.85 7.41 -15.66
C VAL A 76 -4.10 8.03 -16.31
N ILE A 77 -5.08 8.42 -15.49
CA ILE A 77 -6.35 9.03 -15.93
C ILE A 77 -6.31 10.55 -15.79
N TRP A 78 -5.71 11.05 -14.70
CA TRP A 78 -5.60 12.48 -14.41
C TRP A 78 -4.26 12.83 -13.73
N ARG A 79 -3.92 14.12 -13.71
CA ARG A 79 -2.91 14.71 -12.83
C ARG A 79 -3.56 15.84 -12.04
N GLY A 80 -3.60 15.71 -10.71
CA GLY A 80 -4.39 16.60 -9.86
C GLY A 80 -5.87 16.56 -10.28
N ASP A 81 -6.40 17.72 -10.67
CA ASP A 81 -7.80 17.90 -11.09
C ASP A 81 -7.98 18.06 -12.62
N SER A 82 -6.96 17.71 -13.41
CA SER A 82 -7.01 17.73 -14.88
C SER A 82 -6.84 16.33 -15.46
N LEU A 83 -7.64 15.97 -16.47
CA LEU A 83 -7.43 14.73 -17.24
C LEU A 83 -6.09 14.74 -17.98
N ILE A 84 -5.57 13.53 -18.24
CA ILE A 84 -4.46 13.34 -19.19
C ILE A 84 -5.04 13.27 -20.61
N ASP A 85 -4.35 13.87 -21.59
CA ASP A 85 -4.85 14.03 -22.95
C ASP A 85 -5.20 12.68 -23.62
N GLY A 86 -6.41 12.61 -24.19
CA GLY A 86 -6.92 11.45 -24.92
C GLY A 86 -7.47 10.31 -24.04
N VAL A 87 -7.58 10.50 -22.72
CA VAL A 87 -8.16 9.51 -21.80
C VAL A 87 -9.63 9.22 -22.09
N PRO A 88 -10.56 10.21 -22.21
CA PRO A 88 -11.97 9.94 -22.52
C PRO A 88 -12.16 9.10 -23.77
N GLU A 89 -11.45 9.46 -24.85
CA GLU A 89 -11.49 8.79 -26.15
C GLU A 89 -10.99 7.34 -26.03
N THR A 90 -9.95 7.10 -25.22
CA THR A 90 -9.39 5.75 -25.04
C THR A 90 -10.34 4.85 -24.26
N LEU A 91 -10.94 5.38 -23.18
CA LEU A 91 -11.92 4.64 -22.39
C LEU A 91 -13.18 4.33 -23.21
N ALA A 92 -13.61 5.25 -24.08
CA ALA A 92 -14.70 5.03 -25.02
C ALA A 92 -14.35 3.94 -26.05
N MET A 93 -13.20 4.03 -26.72
CA MET A 93 -12.73 3.02 -27.67
C MET A 93 -12.67 1.61 -27.06
N LEU A 94 -12.15 1.48 -25.84
CA LEU A 94 -12.11 0.19 -25.14
C LEU A 94 -13.51 -0.33 -24.81
N ARG A 95 -14.45 0.53 -24.41
CA ARG A 95 -15.85 0.11 -24.18
C ARG A 95 -16.56 -0.30 -25.47
N ASP A 96 -16.33 0.43 -26.57
CA ASP A 96 -16.86 0.08 -27.90
C ASP A 96 -16.28 -1.25 -28.42
N ALA A 97 -15.02 -1.56 -28.06
CA ALA A 97 -14.38 -2.87 -28.26
C ALA A 97 -14.85 -3.95 -27.25
N GLY A 98 -15.91 -3.69 -26.47
CA GLY A 98 -16.53 -4.63 -25.54
C GLY A 98 -15.75 -4.87 -24.25
N LYS A 99 -14.76 -4.04 -23.92
CA LYS A 99 -13.87 -4.24 -22.77
C LYS A 99 -14.48 -3.71 -21.48
N ARG A 100 -14.25 -4.44 -20.39
CA ARG A 100 -14.68 -4.03 -19.04
C ARG A 100 -13.57 -3.22 -18.39
N LEU A 101 -13.92 -2.07 -17.82
CA LEU A 101 -12.94 -1.16 -17.23
C LEU A 101 -13.12 -1.12 -15.71
N PHE A 102 -12.00 -1.05 -14.98
CA PHE A 102 -11.96 -0.88 -13.53
C PHE A 102 -10.89 0.15 -13.16
N PHE A 103 -11.16 0.95 -12.15
CA PHE A 103 -10.31 2.04 -11.69
C PHE A 103 -9.85 1.75 -10.26
N VAL A 104 -8.62 1.24 -10.11
CA VAL A 104 -8.04 0.79 -8.84
C VAL A 104 -6.99 1.79 -8.37
N THR A 105 -7.32 2.61 -7.36
CA THR A 105 -6.41 3.64 -6.84
C THR A 105 -5.96 3.35 -5.41
N ASN A 106 -4.66 3.56 -5.14
CA ASN A 106 -4.12 3.48 -3.78
C ASN A 106 -4.49 4.70 -2.90
N ASN A 107 -5.09 5.75 -3.46
CA ASN A 107 -5.40 6.99 -2.74
C ASN A 107 -6.69 6.87 -1.88
N SER A 108 -6.53 6.85 -0.56
CA SER A 108 -7.61 6.67 0.42
C SER A 108 -8.34 7.96 0.84
N THR A 109 -8.01 9.12 0.25
CA THR A 109 -8.60 10.41 0.67
C THR A 109 -10.10 10.54 0.42
N LYS A 110 -10.68 9.71 -0.45
CA LYS A 110 -12.09 9.73 -0.86
C LYS A 110 -12.66 8.32 -0.82
N SER A 111 -13.96 8.22 -0.54
CA SER A 111 -14.74 7.00 -0.79
C SER A 111 -14.94 6.79 -2.29
N ARG A 112 -15.50 5.64 -2.69
CA ARG A 112 -15.99 5.41 -4.06
C ARG A 112 -17.02 6.46 -4.47
N ALA A 113 -17.87 6.93 -3.56
CA ALA A 113 -18.81 8.03 -3.82
C ALA A 113 -18.09 9.37 -4.05
N GLY A 114 -16.99 9.63 -3.34
CA GLY A 114 -16.11 10.78 -3.59
C GLY A 114 -15.37 10.69 -4.93
N TYR A 115 -14.88 9.50 -5.31
CA TYR A 115 -14.26 9.27 -6.61
C TYR A 115 -15.24 9.36 -7.77
N LEU A 116 -16.45 8.81 -7.62
CA LEU A 116 -17.53 8.93 -8.61
C LEU A 116 -17.81 10.39 -8.95
N LYS A 117 -17.95 11.25 -7.92
CA LYS A 117 -18.08 12.71 -8.09
C LYS A 117 -16.89 13.30 -8.86
N LYS A 118 -15.65 12.85 -8.61
CA LYS A 118 -14.46 13.28 -9.36
C LYS A 118 -14.55 12.86 -10.83
N PHE A 119 -14.81 11.59 -11.13
CA PHE A 119 -14.99 11.09 -12.50
C PHE A 119 -16.05 11.90 -13.26
N THR A 120 -17.23 12.08 -12.67
CA THR A 120 -18.31 12.89 -13.26
C THR A 120 -17.90 14.35 -13.46
N SER A 121 -17.18 14.97 -12.52
CA SER A 121 -16.72 16.36 -12.66
C SER A 121 -15.68 16.54 -13.78
N LEU A 122 -14.97 15.48 -14.14
CA LEU A 122 -14.02 15.43 -15.26
C LEU A 122 -14.69 15.04 -16.59
N GLY A 123 -16.02 14.83 -16.60
CA GLY A 123 -16.76 14.44 -17.80
C GLY A 123 -16.66 12.95 -18.15
N LEU A 124 -16.17 12.11 -17.24
CA LEU A 124 -16.09 10.66 -17.43
C LEU A 124 -17.36 9.98 -16.88
N ASP A 125 -18.03 9.21 -17.74
CA ASP A 125 -19.11 8.30 -17.34
C ASP A 125 -18.51 7.02 -16.74
N VAL A 126 -18.62 6.87 -15.43
CA VAL A 126 -18.08 5.73 -14.66
C VAL A 126 -19.13 5.29 -13.66
N GLN A 127 -19.33 3.98 -13.53
CA GLN A 127 -20.27 3.38 -12.59
C GLN A 127 -19.59 3.14 -11.23
N PRO A 128 -20.33 3.23 -10.10
CA PRO A 128 -19.76 2.97 -8.76
C PRO A 128 -19.03 1.62 -8.64
N GLU A 129 -19.53 0.60 -9.35
CA GLU A 129 -19.01 -0.77 -9.38
C GLU A 129 -17.70 -0.93 -10.18
N GLU A 130 -17.31 0.09 -10.96
CA GLU A 130 -16.02 0.17 -11.65
C GLU A 130 -14.92 0.74 -10.73
N ILE A 131 -15.25 1.32 -9.56
CA ILE A 131 -14.30 2.08 -8.71
C ILE A 131 -13.83 1.27 -7.50
N PHE A 132 -12.51 1.15 -7.35
CA PHE A 132 -11.82 0.34 -6.35
C PHE A 132 -10.75 1.17 -5.62
N SER A 133 -11.15 1.98 -4.64
CA SER A 133 -10.21 2.75 -3.82
C SER A 133 -9.64 1.92 -2.66
N SER A 134 -8.46 2.29 -2.18
CA SER A 134 -7.85 1.68 -0.99
C SER A 134 -8.60 1.97 0.32
N SER A 135 -9.43 3.01 0.35
CA SER A 135 -10.41 3.27 1.42
C SER A 135 -11.49 2.18 1.46
N PHE A 136 -12.08 1.86 0.30
CA PHE A 136 -13.02 0.73 0.17
C PHE A 136 -12.33 -0.60 0.49
N ALA A 137 -11.07 -0.80 0.07
CA ALA A 137 -10.30 -2.00 0.38
C ALA A 137 -10.18 -2.27 1.89
N ALA A 138 -10.01 -1.21 2.71
CA ALA A 138 -9.94 -1.36 4.17
C ALA A 138 -11.28 -1.76 4.78
N ALA A 139 -12.37 -1.14 4.34
CA ALA A 139 -13.73 -1.48 4.79
C ALA A 139 -14.12 -2.91 4.37
N ALA A 140 -13.87 -3.30 3.12
CA ALA A 140 -14.10 -4.65 2.60
C ALA A 140 -13.22 -5.70 3.30
N TYR A 141 -11.98 -5.38 3.65
CA TYR A 141 -11.11 -6.26 4.42
C TYR A 141 -11.69 -6.53 5.82
N LEU A 142 -12.09 -5.47 6.53
CA LEU A 142 -12.73 -5.59 7.85
C LEU A 142 -14.01 -6.44 7.80
N GLU A 143 -14.85 -6.26 6.77
CA GLU A 143 -16.01 -7.14 6.56
C GLU A 143 -15.60 -8.60 6.31
N SER A 144 -14.58 -8.84 5.47
CA SER A 144 -14.13 -10.19 5.10
C SER A 144 -13.58 -11.01 6.27
N VAL A 145 -12.98 -10.34 7.27
CA VAL A 145 -12.49 -10.99 8.51
C VAL A 145 -13.56 -11.04 9.61
N GLY A 146 -14.79 -10.63 9.33
CA GLY A 146 -15.89 -10.61 10.29
C GLY A 146 -15.71 -9.59 11.42
N PHE A 147 -15.04 -8.46 11.15
CA PHE A 147 -14.72 -7.46 12.16
C PHE A 147 -15.97 -6.99 12.94
N GLY A 148 -15.85 -7.02 14.27
CA GLY A 148 -16.92 -6.61 15.17
C GLY A 148 -18.14 -7.54 15.21
N LYS A 149 -18.09 -8.73 14.61
CA LYS A 149 -19.22 -9.70 14.60
C LYS A 149 -18.92 -10.90 15.50
N GLU A 150 -19.88 -11.28 16.34
CA GLU A 150 -19.89 -12.55 17.06
C GLU A 150 -21.19 -13.30 16.70
N GLY A 151 -21.08 -14.29 15.82
CA GLY A 151 -22.24 -14.88 15.16
C GLY A 151 -22.99 -13.84 14.31
N ASN A 152 -24.23 -13.54 14.69
CA ASN A 152 -25.07 -12.53 14.04
C ASN A 152 -25.13 -11.19 14.80
N GLU A 153 -24.46 -11.07 15.95
CA GLU A 153 -24.51 -9.87 16.79
C GLU A 153 -23.27 -8.99 16.59
N TYR A 154 -23.44 -7.67 16.77
CA TYR A 154 -22.33 -6.72 16.72
C TYR A 154 -21.74 -6.53 18.12
N THR A 155 -20.43 -6.73 18.26
CA THR A 155 -19.71 -6.69 19.55
C THR A 155 -19.44 -5.26 20.05
N GLY A 156 -19.86 -4.24 19.30
CA GLY A 156 -19.62 -2.83 19.64
C GLY A 156 -18.19 -2.35 19.37
N LYS A 157 -17.32 -3.19 18.80
CA LYS A 157 -15.96 -2.80 18.44
C LYS A 157 -15.92 -1.68 17.41
N LYS A 158 -14.86 -0.88 17.47
CA LYS A 158 -14.68 0.35 16.69
C LYS A 158 -13.39 0.29 15.89
N VAL A 159 -13.36 1.04 14.79
CA VAL A 159 -12.12 1.35 14.06
C VAL A 159 -11.61 2.70 14.51
N TYR A 160 -10.31 2.82 14.81
CA TYR A 160 -9.65 4.11 14.88
C TYR A 160 -9.01 4.43 13.54
N THR A 161 -9.39 5.55 12.92
CA THR A 161 -8.90 5.93 11.60
C THR A 161 -7.81 7.00 11.70
N ILE A 162 -6.73 6.80 10.93
CA ILE A 162 -5.79 7.85 10.54
C ILE A 162 -5.95 8.00 9.04
N GLY A 163 -6.38 9.18 8.58
CA GLY A 163 -6.80 9.39 7.20
C GLY A 163 -7.72 10.59 7.05
N GLU A 164 -8.07 10.88 5.80
CA GLU A 164 -9.16 11.78 5.45
C GLU A 164 -10.51 11.03 5.34
N VAL A 165 -11.59 11.78 5.08
CA VAL A 165 -12.99 11.33 5.09
C VAL A 165 -13.28 10.04 4.33
N GLY A 166 -12.46 9.69 3.32
CA GLY A 166 -12.72 8.56 2.44
C GLY A 166 -12.77 7.19 3.11
N ILE A 167 -12.04 6.99 4.21
CA ILE A 167 -12.09 5.75 4.98
C ILE A 167 -13.37 5.72 5.82
N ASP A 168 -13.62 6.79 6.57
CA ASP A 168 -14.77 6.96 7.44
C ASP A 168 -16.09 6.75 6.67
N GLU A 169 -16.23 7.39 5.49
CA GLU A 169 -17.38 7.23 4.58
C GLU A 169 -17.60 5.78 4.12
N GLU A 170 -16.55 4.98 3.91
CA GLU A 170 -16.67 3.57 3.51
C GLU A 170 -17.00 2.65 4.70
N LEU A 171 -16.57 3.01 5.92
CA LEU A 171 -16.94 2.30 7.15
C LEU A 171 -18.41 2.56 7.52
N ASP A 172 -18.90 3.79 7.32
CA ASP A 172 -20.31 4.15 7.50
C ASP A 172 -21.24 3.32 6.60
N LEU A 173 -20.86 3.10 5.32
CA LEU A 173 -21.63 2.26 4.39
C LEU A 173 -21.78 0.81 4.86
N LEU A 174 -20.83 0.29 5.65
CA LEU A 174 -20.87 -1.05 6.25
C LEU A 174 -21.43 -1.04 7.69
N ASN A 175 -21.86 0.12 8.20
CA ASN A 175 -22.29 0.34 9.58
C ASN A 175 -21.23 -0.09 10.61
N ILE A 176 -19.94 0.06 10.29
CA ILE A 176 -18.82 -0.20 11.19
C ILE A 176 -18.53 1.10 11.97
N PRO A 177 -18.76 1.16 13.30
CA PRO A 177 -18.48 2.36 14.06
C PRO A 177 -17.00 2.71 14.02
N HIS A 178 -16.69 4.00 13.82
CA HIS A 178 -15.34 4.52 13.78
C HIS A 178 -15.20 5.78 14.62
N ILE A 179 -13.94 6.14 14.90
CA ILE A 179 -13.52 7.36 15.58
C ILE A 179 -12.15 7.79 15.05
N GLY A 180 -11.84 9.09 15.12
CA GLY A 180 -10.53 9.63 14.74
C GLY A 180 -10.59 10.47 13.47
N GLY A 181 -9.84 10.07 12.44
CA GLY A 181 -9.91 10.65 11.10
C GLY A 181 -9.73 12.18 11.08
N PRO A 182 -10.56 12.92 10.32
CA PRO A 182 -10.54 14.38 10.29
C PRO A 182 -10.84 15.05 11.64
N GLU A 183 -11.65 14.43 12.52
CA GLU A 183 -12.01 15.03 13.82
C GLU A 183 -10.79 15.22 14.75
N ASP A 184 -9.74 14.44 14.53
CA ASP A 184 -8.51 14.47 15.31
C ASP A 184 -7.44 15.44 14.80
N ALA A 185 -7.65 16.11 13.65
CA ALA A 185 -6.67 17.02 13.01
C ALA A 185 -6.13 18.10 13.98
N GLY A 186 -7.03 18.73 14.73
CA GLY A 186 -6.70 19.77 15.71
C GLY A 186 -6.17 19.26 17.06
N LYS A 187 -6.28 17.96 17.37
CA LYS A 187 -5.99 17.43 18.71
C LYS A 187 -4.50 17.41 19.01
N ARG A 188 -4.15 17.55 20.29
CA ARG A 188 -2.77 17.61 20.81
C ARG A 188 -2.68 16.78 22.09
N VAL A 189 -1.50 16.24 22.37
CA VAL A 189 -1.23 15.46 23.60
C VAL A 189 -0.78 16.39 24.72
N THR A 190 -1.35 16.24 25.91
CA THR A 190 -0.86 16.92 27.12
C THR A 190 0.37 16.20 27.66
N LEU A 191 1.52 16.87 27.67
CA LEU A 191 2.78 16.32 28.16
C LEU A 191 3.13 16.92 29.53
N ALA A 192 2.61 16.31 30.60
CA ALA A 192 2.91 16.70 31.98
C ALA A 192 3.14 15.47 32.88
N LYS A 193 3.77 15.68 34.04
CA LYS A 193 4.18 14.60 34.94
C LYS A 193 2.96 13.89 35.55
N GLY A 194 2.74 12.64 35.13
CA GLY A 194 1.65 11.80 35.62
C GLY A 194 0.39 11.84 34.76
N GLU A 195 0.36 12.67 33.73
CA GLU A 195 -0.70 12.63 32.72
C GLU A 195 -0.55 11.39 31.84
N MET A 196 -1.66 10.71 31.59
CA MET A 196 -1.75 9.56 30.72
C MET A 196 -2.74 9.86 29.59
N MET A 197 -2.36 9.52 28.38
CA MET A 197 -3.29 9.49 27.26
C MET A 197 -4.06 8.17 27.31
N HIS A 198 -5.39 8.25 27.22
CA HIS A 198 -6.28 7.09 27.23
C HIS A 198 -6.92 6.88 25.87
N GLN A 199 -6.84 5.65 25.38
CA GLN A 199 -7.57 5.14 24.22
C GLN A 199 -8.90 4.51 24.63
N ASP A 200 -9.82 4.41 23.68
CA ASP A 200 -11.04 3.64 23.82
C ASP A 200 -10.72 2.13 23.70
N ALA A 201 -11.08 1.36 24.73
CA ALA A 201 -10.84 -0.09 24.79
C ALA A 201 -11.71 -0.90 23.80
N ASP A 202 -12.73 -0.27 23.21
CA ASP A 202 -13.52 -0.86 22.14
C ASP A 202 -12.94 -0.66 20.75
N VAL A 203 -11.83 0.07 20.59
CA VAL A 203 -11.07 0.04 19.33
C VAL A 203 -10.47 -1.35 19.13
N GLY A 204 -10.98 -2.06 18.13
CA GLY A 204 -10.51 -3.40 17.72
C GLY A 204 -9.67 -3.37 16.44
N ALA A 205 -9.57 -2.23 15.76
CA ALA A 205 -8.73 -2.06 14.57
C ALA A 205 -8.24 -0.62 14.46
N VAL A 206 -7.02 -0.44 13.96
CA VAL A 206 -6.49 0.84 13.48
C VAL A 206 -6.30 0.74 11.97
N VAL A 207 -6.90 1.65 11.22
CA VAL A 207 -6.70 1.79 9.77
C VAL A 207 -5.90 3.05 9.49
N VAL A 208 -4.78 2.92 8.76
CA VAL A 208 -3.87 4.00 8.41
C VAL A 208 -3.86 4.23 6.91
N GLY A 209 -4.47 5.33 6.49
CA GLY A 209 -4.40 5.89 5.16
C GLY A 209 -3.82 7.31 5.14
N PHE A 210 -3.77 7.89 3.94
CA PHE A 210 -3.10 9.16 3.73
C PHE A 210 -3.85 10.30 4.45
N ASP A 211 -3.10 11.08 5.22
CA ASP A 211 -3.62 12.10 6.14
C ASP A 211 -2.70 13.33 6.13
N ARG A 212 -3.14 14.41 5.47
CA ARG A 212 -2.40 15.69 5.43
C ARG A 212 -2.36 16.38 6.80
N GLU A 213 -3.30 16.06 7.68
CA GLU A 213 -3.41 16.59 9.05
C GLU A 213 -3.00 15.53 10.09
N VAL A 214 -2.08 14.63 9.72
CA VAL A 214 -1.47 13.68 10.64
C VAL A 214 -0.70 14.42 11.72
N ASN A 215 -0.86 14.00 12.97
CA ASN A 215 -0.26 14.67 14.11
C ASN A 215 0.15 13.67 15.21
N TYR A 216 0.89 14.16 16.20
CA TYR A 216 1.39 13.31 17.28
C TYR A 216 0.28 12.69 18.15
N TYR A 217 -0.88 13.33 18.27
CA TYR A 217 -2.04 12.75 18.98
C TYR A 217 -2.54 11.51 18.24
N LYS A 218 -2.76 11.60 16.92
CA LYS A 218 -3.17 10.45 16.09
C LYS A 218 -2.18 9.28 16.19
N ILE A 219 -0.89 9.57 16.06
CA ILE A 219 0.19 8.57 16.18
C ILE A 219 0.18 7.89 17.55
N GLN A 220 0.06 8.66 18.63
CA GLN A 220 0.04 8.12 19.99
C GLN A 220 -1.24 7.32 20.27
N TYR A 221 -2.41 7.78 19.82
CA TYR A 221 -3.69 7.07 20.00
C TYR A 221 -3.65 5.70 19.33
N ALA A 222 -3.29 5.64 18.05
CA ALA A 222 -3.09 4.40 17.31
C ALA A 222 -2.05 3.47 17.97
N THR A 223 -0.95 4.03 18.47
CA THR A 223 0.09 3.27 19.19
C THR A 223 -0.46 2.59 20.44
N LEU A 224 -1.32 3.28 21.20
CA LEU A 224 -1.96 2.72 22.40
C LEU A 224 -2.97 1.63 22.02
N CYS A 225 -3.86 1.88 21.06
CA CYS A 225 -4.82 0.89 20.56
C CYS A 225 -4.12 -0.42 20.16
N ILE A 226 -3.10 -0.36 19.30
CA ILE A 226 -2.40 -1.55 18.79
C ILE A 226 -1.63 -2.31 19.89
N ARG A 227 -1.15 -1.61 20.92
CA ARG A 227 -0.31 -2.22 21.98
C ARG A 227 -1.08 -2.69 23.20
N GLU A 228 -2.22 -2.10 23.49
CA GLU A 228 -2.94 -2.31 24.76
C GLU A 228 -4.32 -2.95 24.58
N ASN A 229 -4.99 -2.76 23.43
CA ASN A 229 -6.29 -3.39 23.17
C ASN A 229 -6.05 -4.82 22.60
N PRO A 230 -6.50 -5.89 23.29
CA PRO A 230 -6.22 -7.27 22.86
C PRO A 230 -6.78 -7.57 21.47
N GLY A 231 -5.92 -8.08 20.57
CA GLY A 231 -6.31 -8.45 19.21
C GLY A 231 -6.58 -7.26 18.27
N CYS A 232 -6.19 -6.03 18.65
CA CYS A 232 -6.36 -4.87 17.80
C CYS A 232 -5.63 -5.05 16.45
N LEU A 233 -6.39 -5.03 15.35
CA LEU A 233 -5.81 -5.11 14.00
C LEU A 233 -5.03 -3.85 13.67
N PHE A 234 -3.94 -3.99 12.92
CA PHE A 234 -3.21 -2.88 12.31
C PHE A 234 -3.30 -3.03 10.78
N ILE A 235 -3.97 -2.09 10.12
CA ILE A 235 -4.29 -2.12 8.69
C ILE A 235 -3.72 -0.86 8.04
N ALA A 236 -3.13 -1.00 6.86
CA ALA A 236 -2.64 0.11 6.05
C ALA A 236 -3.33 0.10 4.68
N THR A 237 -3.88 1.25 4.25
CA THR A 237 -4.58 1.33 2.94
C THR A 237 -3.61 1.11 1.79
N ASN A 238 -2.38 1.59 1.92
CA ASN A 238 -1.23 1.32 1.05
C ASN A 238 0.08 1.62 1.83
N THR A 239 1.25 1.39 1.24
CA THR A 239 2.55 1.75 1.85
C THR A 239 3.40 2.64 0.95
N ASP A 240 2.76 3.41 0.06
CA ASP A 240 3.43 4.19 -0.98
C ASP A 240 4.32 5.27 -0.33
N ALA A 241 5.61 5.25 -0.63
CA ALA A 241 6.59 6.13 0.02
C ALA A 241 6.38 7.62 -0.33
N VAL A 242 5.95 7.88 -1.56
CA VAL A 242 5.71 9.21 -2.14
C VAL A 242 4.38 9.26 -2.88
N THR A 243 3.82 10.46 -3.03
CA THR A 243 2.60 10.77 -3.77
C THR A 243 2.71 12.13 -4.48
N HIS A 244 1.89 12.34 -5.52
CA HIS A 244 1.89 13.56 -6.34
C HIS A 244 0.63 14.40 -6.04
N LEU A 245 0.72 15.28 -5.03
CA LEU A 245 -0.35 16.23 -4.69
C LEU A 245 -0.38 17.45 -5.62
N THR A 246 0.75 17.75 -6.26
CA THR A 246 0.93 18.82 -7.25
C THR A 246 1.81 18.31 -8.38
N ASP A 247 1.87 19.07 -9.48
CA ASP A 247 2.70 18.83 -10.65
C ASP A 247 4.20 19.14 -10.43
N ALA A 248 4.51 19.95 -9.41
CA ALA A 248 5.85 20.51 -9.21
C ALA A 248 6.84 19.62 -8.44
N GLN A 249 6.37 18.68 -7.59
CA GLN A 249 7.24 17.82 -6.77
C GLN A 249 6.50 16.60 -6.20
N GLU A 250 7.29 15.61 -5.79
CA GLU A 250 6.85 14.54 -4.89
C GLU A 250 6.58 15.06 -3.47
N TRP A 251 5.64 14.39 -2.80
CA TRP A 251 5.28 14.60 -1.40
C TRP A 251 5.32 13.27 -0.65
N ALA A 252 5.49 13.32 0.68
CA ALA A 252 5.46 12.11 1.51
C ALA A 252 4.12 11.37 1.36
N GLY A 253 4.17 10.09 0.97
CA GLY A 253 2.99 9.23 0.84
C GLY A 253 2.61 8.52 2.14
N ASN A 254 1.54 7.72 2.11
CA ASN A 254 1.02 7.01 3.29
C ASN A 254 2.05 6.08 3.97
N GLY A 255 3.03 5.58 3.22
CA GLY A 255 4.16 4.82 3.78
C GLY A 255 4.88 5.56 4.91
N SER A 256 4.85 6.90 4.92
CA SER A 256 5.40 7.73 6.00
C SER A 256 4.56 7.66 7.28
N MET A 257 3.23 7.77 7.17
CA MET A 257 2.27 7.65 8.29
C MET A 257 2.32 6.23 8.87
N VAL A 258 2.26 5.22 8.00
CA VAL A 258 2.42 3.80 8.36
C VAL A 258 3.77 3.56 9.04
N GLY A 259 4.86 4.15 8.52
CA GLY A 259 6.20 4.07 9.09
C GLY A 259 6.29 4.59 10.53
N ALA A 260 5.56 5.67 10.86
CA ALA A 260 5.48 6.18 12.23
C ALA A 260 4.82 5.17 13.19
N ILE A 261 3.71 4.54 12.77
CA ILE A 261 3.00 3.53 13.58
C ILE A 261 3.83 2.24 13.70
N LYS A 262 4.46 1.77 12.62
CA LYS A 262 5.44 0.66 12.67
C LYS A 262 6.58 0.96 13.64
N GLY A 263 7.09 2.20 13.60
CA GLY A 263 8.17 2.68 14.46
C GLY A 263 7.86 2.62 15.95
N SER A 264 6.64 2.97 16.35
CA SER A 264 6.19 3.04 17.76
C SER A 264 5.60 1.74 18.31
N THR A 265 4.99 0.91 17.45
CA THR A 265 4.37 -0.37 17.83
C THR A 265 5.29 -1.59 17.67
N LYS A 266 6.27 -1.51 16.75
CA LYS A 266 7.09 -2.64 16.28
C LYS A 266 6.29 -3.79 15.64
N GLN A 267 5.08 -3.50 15.15
CA GLN A 267 4.26 -4.42 14.39
C GLN A 267 4.23 -4.03 12.91
N GLU A 268 3.96 -5.00 12.04
CA GLU A 268 3.73 -4.80 10.61
C GLU A 268 2.21 -4.75 10.33
N PRO A 269 1.73 -3.87 9.44
CA PRO A 269 0.32 -3.79 9.09
C PRO A 269 -0.09 -4.90 8.11
N THR A 270 -1.38 -5.21 8.09
CA THR A 270 -2.00 -5.81 6.91
C THR A 270 -2.20 -4.73 5.86
N VAL A 271 -1.56 -4.86 4.69
CA VAL A 271 -1.73 -3.94 3.56
C VAL A 271 -2.87 -4.41 2.67
N VAL A 272 -3.85 -3.56 2.40
CA VAL A 272 -5.09 -3.93 1.68
C VAL A 272 -5.18 -3.38 0.25
N GLY A 273 -4.51 -2.26 -0.04
CA GLY A 273 -4.32 -1.74 -1.41
C GLY A 273 -3.12 -2.36 -2.12
N LYS A 274 -2.84 -1.92 -3.34
CA LYS A 274 -1.74 -2.42 -4.18
C LYS A 274 -0.40 -2.29 -3.43
N PRO A 275 0.50 -3.29 -3.47
CA PRO A 275 0.45 -4.48 -4.33
C PRO A 275 -0.34 -5.69 -3.76
N SER A 276 -1.15 -5.52 -2.70
CA SER A 276 -1.97 -6.61 -2.15
C SER A 276 -2.98 -7.14 -3.19
N PRO A 277 -3.09 -8.46 -3.40
CA PRO A 277 -4.02 -9.05 -4.37
C PRO A 277 -5.48 -9.04 -3.88
N PHE A 278 -5.75 -8.63 -2.63
CA PHE A 278 -7.07 -8.69 -1.99
C PHE A 278 -8.22 -8.14 -2.86
N MET A 279 -8.04 -6.94 -3.42
CA MET A 279 -9.05 -6.29 -4.25
C MET A 279 -9.22 -6.98 -5.61
N LEU A 280 -8.12 -7.49 -6.19
CA LEU A 280 -8.16 -8.27 -7.42
C LEU A 280 -8.90 -9.59 -7.21
N ASP A 281 -8.63 -10.31 -6.12
CA ASP A 281 -9.29 -11.58 -5.82
C ASP A 281 -10.77 -11.39 -5.54
N TRP A 282 -11.15 -10.34 -4.81
CA TRP A 282 -12.55 -9.95 -4.66
C TRP A 282 -13.19 -9.68 -6.02
N MET A 283 -12.55 -8.90 -6.89
CA MET A 283 -13.06 -8.55 -8.22
C MET A 283 -13.21 -9.76 -9.15
N CYS A 284 -12.19 -10.61 -9.22
CA CYS A 284 -12.19 -11.84 -10.02
C CYS A 284 -13.30 -12.80 -9.58
N ASN A 285 -13.47 -13.00 -8.27
CA ASN A 285 -14.52 -13.85 -7.72
C ASN A 285 -15.93 -13.25 -7.91
N ARG A 286 -16.10 -11.95 -7.64
CA ARG A 286 -17.37 -11.21 -7.79
C ARG A 286 -17.91 -11.27 -9.22
N TYR A 287 -17.02 -11.17 -10.19
CA TYR A 287 -17.36 -10.99 -11.61
C TYR A 287 -17.01 -12.18 -12.52
N ASN A 288 -16.52 -13.28 -11.94
CA ASN A 288 -16.08 -14.49 -12.66
C ASN A 288 -15.06 -14.18 -13.79
N ILE A 289 -14.06 -13.35 -13.48
CA ILE A 289 -12.99 -12.95 -14.41
C ILE A 289 -11.76 -13.82 -14.13
N LYS A 290 -11.08 -14.30 -15.18
CA LYS A 290 -9.77 -14.95 -15.05
C LYS A 290 -8.65 -13.92 -15.16
N ARG A 291 -7.60 -14.09 -14.36
CA ARG A 291 -6.46 -13.17 -14.27
C ARG A 291 -5.68 -13.00 -15.59
N ASP A 292 -5.62 -14.04 -16.42
CA ASP A 292 -4.95 -14.04 -17.73
C ASP A 292 -5.67 -13.19 -18.79
N GLN A 293 -6.95 -12.83 -18.56
CA GLN A 293 -7.76 -11.94 -19.40
C GLN A 293 -7.67 -10.46 -18.96
N ILE A 294 -6.88 -10.15 -17.93
CA ILE A 294 -6.78 -8.81 -17.33
C ILE A 294 -5.46 -8.14 -17.73
N MET A 295 -5.54 -6.84 -18.04
CA MET A 295 -4.38 -5.97 -18.15
C MET A 295 -4.41 -4.90 -17.04
N MET A 296 -3.33 -4.83 -16.25
CA MET A 296 -3.05 -3.70 -15.36
C MET A 296 -2.33 -2.60 -16.14
N VAL A 297 -2.86 -1.38 -16.05
CA VAL A 297 -2.27 -0.17 -16.62
C VAL A 297 -1.98 0.80 -15.48
N GLY A 298 -0.71 1.15 -15.30
CA GLY A 298 -0.24 1.94 -14.17
C GLY A 298 0.90 2.87 -14.55
N ASP A 299 1.21 3.83 -13.69
CA ASP A 299 2.33 4.78 -13.88
C ASP A 299 3.56 4.41 -13.05
N ARG A 300 3.45 3.40 -12.19
CA ARG A 300 4.41 3.13 -11.12
C ARG A 300 4.87 1.67 -11.02
N LEU A 301 6.18 1.46 -11.04
CA LEU A 301 6.81 0.12 -11.06
C LEU A 301 6.58 -0.70 -9.79
N ASP A 302 6.92 -0.14 -8.63
CA ASP A 302 6.93 -0.80 -7.31
C ASP A 302 5.53 -1.13 -6.75
N THR A 303 4.48 -0.70 -7.44
CA THR A 303 3.08 -0.79 -7.01
C THR A 303 2.21 -1.38 -8.10
N ASP A 304 1.97 -0.69 -9.21
CA ASP A 304 1.06 -1.16 -10.28
C ASP A 304 1.63 -2.31 -11.08
N ILE A 305 2.86 -2.15 -11.57
CA ILE A 305 3.48 -3.18 -12.42
C ILE A 305 3.80 -4.39 -11.55
N LEU A 306 4.36 -4.20 -10.36
CA LEU A 306 4.58 -5.29 -9.40
C LEU A 306 3.29 -6.03 -9.06
N PHE A 307 2.20 -5.32 -8.71
CA PHE A 307 0.88 -5.89 -8.51
C PHE A 307 0.41 -6.75 -9.70
N GLY A 308 0.52 -6.23 -10.92
CA GLY A 308 0.14 -6.96 -12.12
C GLY A 308 0.99 -8.21 -12.35
N LYS A 309 2.33 -8.11 -12.23
CA LYS A 309 3.23 -9.26 -12.43
C LYS A 309 3.05 -10.33 -11.36
N ASP A 310 3.00 -9.97 -10.08
CA ASP A 310 2.81 -10.90 -8.96
C ASP A 310 1.44 -11.57 -9.00
N ALA A 311 0.43 -10.88 -9.53
CA ALA A 311 -0.88 -11.45 -9.75
C ALA A 311 -0.99 -12.32 -11.03
N GLY A 312 -0.04 -12.26 -11.95
CA GLY A 312 -0.10 -12.96 -13.24
C GLY A 312 -1.01 -12.29 -14.28
N LEU A 313 -1.15 -10.97 -14.21
CA LEU A 313 -1.87 -10.15 -15.19
C LEU A 313 -0.93 -9.73 -16.32
N ARG A 314 -1.48 -9.29 -17.45
CA ARG A 314 -0.72 -8.47 -18.41
C ARG A 314 -0.48 -7.08 -17.81
N THR A 315 0.60 -6.43 -18.20
CA THR A 315 1.02 -5.14 -17.62
C THR A 315 1.46 -4.13 -18.69
N MET A 316 0.92 -2.91 -18.62
CA MET A 316 1.41 -1.75 -19.37
C MET A 316 1.77 -0.62 -18.41
N LEU A 317 2.99 -0.12 -18.52
CA LEU A 317 3.40 1.12 -17.85
C LEU A 317 3.07 2.33 -18.74
N VAL A 318 2.52 3.39 -18.17
CA VAL A 318 2.46 4.72 -18.80
C VAL A 318 3.45 5.68 -18.15
N LEU A 319 4.13 6.49 -18.95
CA LEU A 319 5.14 7.46 -18.49
C LEU A 319 4.53 8.83 -18.13
N SER A 320 3.21 8.91 -17.96
CA SER A 320 2.47 10.14 -17.67
C SER A 320 2.46 10.53 -16.19
N GLY A 321 2.97 9.67 -15.30
CA GLY A 321 3.04 9.88 -13.86
C GLY A 321 4.46 9.64 -13.28
N VAL A 322 4.59 8.76 -12.27
CA VAL A 322 5.79 8.62 -11.42
C VAL A 322 7.00 8.06 -12.18
N THR A 323 6.84 7.00 -12.98
CA THR A 323 8.00 6.32 -13.58
C THR A 323 8.51 7.04 -14.83
N SER A 324 9.76 7.50 -14.79
CA SER A 324 10.46 8.02 -15.98
C SER A 324 10.96 6.91 -16.91
N GLU A 325 11.14 7.20 -18.20
CA GLU A 325 11.73 6.26 -19.17
C GLU A 325 13.16 5.85 -18.75
N GLU A 326 13.92 6.77 -18.13
CA GLU A 326 15.24 6.50 -17.55
C GLU A 326 15.19 5.46 -16.42
N LEU A 327 14.24 5.59 -15.48
CA LEU A 327 14.05 4.64 -14.40
C LEU A 327 13.60 3.27 -14.91
N LEU A 328 12.67 3.23 -15.87
CA LEU A 328 12.22 2.00 -16.52
C LEU A 328 13.38 1.23 -17.17
N LEU A 329 14.19 1.95 -17.96
CA LEU A 329 15.29 1.40 -18.75
C LEU A 329 16.59 1.21 -17.95
N SER A 330 16.64 1.69 -16.69
CA SER A 330 17.78 1.50 -15.80
C SER A 330 18.16 0.01 -15.67
N PRO A 331 19.46 -0.33 -15.72
CA PRO A 331 19.96 -1.66 -15.41
C PRO A 331 19.68 -2.12 -13.96
N GLU A 332 19.39 -1.18 -13.05
CA GLU A 332 19.08 -1.45 -11.64
C GLU A 332 17.58 -1.74 -11.40
N ASN A 333 16.73 -1.49 -12.39
CA ASN A 333 15.31 -1.81 -12.29
C ASN A 333 15.05 -3.28 -12.61
N ASP A 334 14.62 -4.07 -11.62
CA ASP A 334 14.24 -5.48 -11.78
C ASP A 334 12.76 -5.70 -12.18
N ILE A 335 11.92 -4.65 -12.12
CA ILE A 335 10.48 -4.74 -12.41
C ILE A 335 10.23 -4.35 -13.87
N LYS A 336 9.82 -5.32 -14.69
CA LYS A 336 9.63 -5.14 -16.14
C LYS A 336 8.15 -5.37 -16.55
N PRO A 337 7.45 -4.33 -17.03
CA PRO A 337 6.11 -4.50 -17.59
C PRO A 337 6.18 -5.23 -18.93
N ASP A 338 5.04 -5.73 -19.42
CA ASP A 338 5.00 -6.45 -20.71
C ASP A 338 5.07 -5.49 -21.90
N CYS A 339 4.64 -4.24 -21.73
CA CYS A 339 4.97 -3.11 -22.59
C CYS A 339 4.92 -1.76 -21.85
N TYR A 340 5.30 -0.67 -22.53
CA TYR A 340 5.11 0.69 -22.02
C TYR A 340 4.75 1.71 -23.10
N ALA A 341 4.13 2.82 -22.72
CA ALA A 341 3.75 3.93 -23.59
C ALA A 341 3.95 5.29 -22.90
N GLU A 342 3.99 6.40 -23.64
CA GLU A 342 4.10 7.74 -23.03
C GLU A 342 2.89 8.07 -22.14
N GLN A 343 1.69 7.70 -22.57
CA GLN A 343 0.41 7.93 -21.89
C GLN A 343 -0.67 7.01 -22.45
N LEU A 344 -1.81 6.90 -21.76
CA LEU A 344 -2.90 5.97 -22.12
C LEU A 344 -3.41 6.17 -23.56
N SER A 345 -3.47 7.42 -24.06
CA SER A 345 -3.97 7.72 -25.41
C SER A 345 -3.15 7.15 -26.57
N LYS A 346 -1.97 6.58 -26.30
CA LYS A 346 -1.23 5.79 -27.30
C LYS A 346 -1.96 4.50 -27.70
N MET A 347 -3.00 4.09 -26.97
CA MET A 347 -3.90 3.01 -27.40
C MET A 347 -4.86 3.40 -28.55
N LEU A 348 -5.00 4.69 -28.90
CA LEU A 348 -6.03 5.15 -29.86
C LEU A 348 -5.76 4.80 -31.33
N ASP A 349 -4.51 4.57 -31.74
CA ASP A 349 -4.19 4.28 -33.16
C ASP A 349 -4.42 2.79 -33.51
N VAL A 350 -5.67 2.31 -33.38
CA VAL A 350 -6.16 0.96 -33.77
C VAL A 350 -7.26 1.10 -34.83
#